data_AF-A0A374UHB6-F1
#
_entry.id   AF-A0A374UHB6-F1
#
_cell.length_a   1.000
_cell.length_b   1.000
_cell.length_c   1.000
_cell.angle_alpha   90.00
_cell.angle_beta   90.00
_cell.angle_gamma   90.00
#
_symmetry.space_group_name_H-M   'P 1'
#
loop_
_entity.id
_entity.type
_entity.pdbx_description
1 polymer ?
#
loop_
_entity_poly.entity_id
_entity_poly.type
_entity_poly.pdbx_seq_one_letter_code
_entity_poly.pdbx_strand_id
1 'polypeptide(L)'
;MSLTFVVLALVLFLFAIYIGFLCGQWACEKRVITKRDYWIANFAGAAAVVLLTWVFSLLPLVQFAPIGWLGGFIAGLKMSFGESVGPWRKHDEVFNVNKAHRAAADAGDAEERRRARRNGAADRQLISVTDDSKGAGKHAKK
;
A
#
# COMPACT_ATOMS: atom_id res chain seq x y z
N MET A 1 -27.12 -16.62 -16.49
CA MET A 1 -26.13 -15.67 -17.03
C MET A 1 -25.31 -16.38 -18.08
N SER A 2 -25.04 -15.74 -19.22
CA SER A 2 -24.21 -16.35 -20.27
C SER A 2 -22.74 -16.40 -19.84
N LEU A 3 -21.99 -17.39 -20.34
CA LEU A 3 -20.54 -17.50 -20.10
C LEU A 3 -19.81 -16.20 -20.49
N THR A 4 -20.22 -15.57 -21.59
CA THR A 4 -19.68 -14.29 -22.06
C THR A 4 -19.81 -13.19 -21.01
N PHE A 5 -20.95 -13.09 -20.34
CA PHE A 5 -21.15 -12.11 -19.27
C PHE A 5 -20.16 -12.33 -18.12
N VAL A 6 -19.96 -13.58 -17.71
CA VAL A 6 -19.04 -13.93 -16.62
C VAL A 6 -17.60 -13.60 -16.99
N VAL A 7 -17.17 -13.95 -18.21
CA VAL A 7 -15.82 -13.66 -18.70
C VAL A 7 -15.58 -12.15 -18.73
N LEU A 8 -16.52 -11.37 -19.28
CA LEU A 8 -16.41 -9.91 -19.31
C LEU A 8 -16.39 -9.31 -17.90
N ALA A 9 -17.23 -9.80 -17.00
CA ALA A 9 -17.27 -9.34 -15.61
C ALA A 9 -15.93 -9.60 -14.91
N LEU A 10 -15.34 -10.78 -15.09
CA LEU A 10 -14.04 -11.14 -14.52
C LEU A 10 -12.92 -10.26 -15.08
N VAL A 11 -12.85 -10.09 -16.40
CA VAL A 11 -11.83 -9.23 -17.03
C VAL A 11 -11.95 -7.79 -16.54
N LEU A 12 -13.17 -7.25 -16.51
CA LEU A 12 -13.43 -5.91 -16.00
C LEU A 12 -13.06 -5.77 -14.52
N PHE A 13 -13.42 -6.77 -13.71
CA PHE A 13 -13.09 -6.80 -12.28
C PHE A 13 -11.57 -6.78 -12.04
N LEU A 14 -10.82 -7.66 -12.72
CA LEU A 14 -9.36 -7.73 -12.61
C LEU A 14 -8.69 -6.45 -13.10
N PHE A 15 -9.16 -5.89 -14.21
CA PHE A 15 -8.68 -4.61 -14.71
C PHE A 15 -8.96 -3.48 -13.71
N ALA A 16 -10.15 -3.44 -13.14
CA ALA A 16 -10.52 -2.45 -12.14
C ALA A 16 -9.67 -2.57 -10.86
N ILE A 17 -9.32 -3.79 -10.42
CA ILE A 17 -8.35 -4.00 -9.33
C ILE A 17 -7.01 -3.33 -9.66
N TYR A 18 -6.48 -3.55 -10.86
CA TYR A 18 -5.21 -2.97 -11.26
C TYR A 18 -5.25 -1.43 -11.24
N ILE A 19 -6.30 -0.84 -11.81
CA ILE A 19 -6.50 0.61 -11.79
C ILE A 19 -6.67 1.14 -10.37
N GLY A 20 -7.48 0.47 -9.55
CA GLY A 20 -7.64 0.78 -8.14
C GLY A 20 -6.30 0.79 -7.41
N PHE A 21 -5.48 -0.23 -7.63
CA PHE A 21 -4.15 -0.35 -7.04
C PHE A 21 -3.26 0.84 -7.39
N LEU A 22 -3.19 1.22 -8.68
CA LEU A 22 -2.44 2.40 -9.11
C LEU A 22 -2.97 3.69 -8.47
N CYS A 23 -4.29 3.87 -8.41
CA CYS A 23 -4.91 5.01 -7.72
C CYS A 23 -4.55 5.05 -6.23
N GLY A 24 -4.53 3.89 -5.57
CA GLY A 24 -4.17 3.76 -4.16
C GLY A 24 -2.72 4.12 -3.90
N GLN A 25 -1.81 3.65 -4.76
CA GLN A 25 -0.38 3.98 -4.67
C GLN A 25 -0.16 5.49 -4.85
N TRP A 26 -0.77 6.06 -5.90
CA TRP A 26 -0.68 7.48 -6.21
C TRP A 26 -1.26 8.36 -5.10
N ALA A 27 -2.41 7.99 -4.54
CA ALA A 27 -3.03 8.69 -3.42
C ALA A 27 -2.13 8.63 -2.19
N CYS A 28 -1.51 7.47 -1.93
CA CYS A 28 -0.61 7.30 -0.81
C CYS A 28 0.62 8.21 -0.95
N GLU A 29 1.27 8.18 -2.11
CA GLU A 29 2.49 8.93 -2.39
C GLU A 29 2.27 10.45 -2.28
N LYS A 30 1.16 10.96 -2.83
CA LYS A 30 0.92 12.40 -2.88
C LYS A 30 0.29 12.99 -1.63
N ARG A 31 -0.55 12.23 -0.93
CA ARG A 31 -1.45 12.81 0.10
C ARG A 31 -1.44 12.09 1.45
N VAL A 32 -0.87 10.89 1.55
CA VAL A 32 -0.93 10.11 2.80
C VAL A 32 0.43 10.10 3.49
N ILE A 33 0.55 10.95 4.51
CA ILE A 33 1.77 11.03 5.33
C ILE A 33 1.47 10.44 6.71
N THR A 34 0.37 10.89 7.32
CA THR A 34 -0.03 10.46 8.66
C THR A 34 -0.96 9.25 8.63
N LYS A 35 -1.06 8.56 9.77
CA LYS A 35 -2.08 7.52 9.99
C LYS A 35 -3.51 8.06 9.82
N ARG A 36 -3.75 9.34 10.16
CA ARG A 36 -5.06 9.97 9.97
C ARG A 36 -5.39 10.13 8.49
N ASP A 37 -4.42 10.56 7.68
CA ASP A 37 -4.60 10.71 6.23
C ASP A 37 -4.87 9.36 5.56
N TYR A 38 -4.27 8.29 6.07
CA TYR A 38 -4.53 6.92 5.60
C TYR A 38 -6.00 6.51 5.79
N TRP A 39 -6.57 6.81 6.96
CA TRP A 39 -7.98 6.55 7.23
C TRP A 39 -8.88 7.43 6.36
N ILE A 40 -8.56 8.72 6.21
CA ILE A 40 -9.31 9.63 5.33
C ILE A 40 -9.29 9.12 3.88
N ALA A 41 -8.15 8.65 3.38
CA ALA A 41 -8.04 8.09 2.04
C ALA A 41 -8.91 6.83 1.87
N ASN A 42 -8.93 5.93 2.86
CA ASN A 42 -9.82 4.76 2.84
C ASN A 42 -11.31 5.16 2.81
N PHE A 43 -11.72 6.12 3.65
CA PHE A 43 -13.09 6.63 3.65
C PHE A 43 -13.47 7.32 2.33
N ALA A 44 -12.56 8.12 1.76
CA ALA A 44 -12.77 8.76 0.47
C ALA A 44 -12.93 7.72 -0.65
N GLY A 45 -12.10 6.67 -0.65
CA GLY A 45 -12.22 5.56 -1.60
C GLY A 45 -13.55 4.81 -1.47
N ALA A 46 -13.98 4.52 -0.23
CA ALA A 46 -15.27 3.89 0.02
C ALA A 46 -16.44 4.78 -0.43
N ALA A 47 -16.42 6.07 -0.12
CA ALA A 47 -17.44 7.03 -0.55
C ALA A 47 -17.51 7.15 -2.08
N ALA A 48 -16.36 7.20 -2.76
CA ALA A 48 -16.31 7.22 -4.22
C ALA A 48 -16.95 5.97 -4.83
N VAL A 49 -16.72 4.79 -4.23
CA VAL A 49 -17.31 3.53 -4.70
C VAL A 49 -18.81 3.51 -4.49
N VAL A 50 -19.32 3.99 -3.36
CA VAL A 50 -20.77 4.12 -3.13
C VAL A 50 -21.42 5.00 -4.20
N LEU A 51 -20.80 6.13 -4.53
CA LEU A 51 -21.29 7.03 -5.57
C LEU A 51 -21.24 6.38 -6.96
N LEU A 52 -20.14 5.71 -7.32
CA LEU A 52 -20.00 5.02 -8.60
C LEU A 52 -21.02 3.88 -8.75
N THR A 53 -21.20 3.08 -7.70
CA THR A 53 -22.21 2.01 -7.66
C THR A 53 -23.62 2.58 -7.84
N TRP A 54 -23.93 3.71 -7.21
CA TRP A 54 -25.22 4.38 -7.40
C TRP A 54 -25.43 4.88 -8.83
N VAL A 55 -24.44 5.58 -9.40
CA VAL A 55 -24.47 6.10 -10.78
C VAL A 55 -24.65 4.98 -11.81
N PHE A 56 -23.96 3.85 -11.63
CA PHE A 56 -24.01 2.73 -12.57
C PHE A 56 -25.06 1.67 -12.18
N SER A 57 -25.99 1.96 -11.27
CA SER A 57 -26.92 0.98 -10.68
C SER A 57 -27.69 0.14 -11.70
N LEU A 58 -27.98 0.71 -12.88
CA LEU A 58 -28.73 0.04 -13.95
C LEU A 58 -27.86 -0.84 -14.87
N LEU A 59 -26.54 -0.83 -14.72
CA LEU A 59 -25.58 -1.55 -15.57
C LEU A 59 -24.93 -2.70 -14.79
N PRO A 60 -25.53 -3.91 -14.75
CA PRO A 60 -25.09 -5.00 -13.89
C PRO A 60 -23.65 -5.48 -14.19
N LEU A 61 -23.19 -5.38 -15.44
CA LEU A 61 -21.82 -5.70 -15.80
C LEU A 61 -20.81 -4.69 -15.21
N VAL A 62 -21.15 -3.41 -15.21
CA VAL A 62 -20.24 -2.33 -14.77
C VAL A 62 -20.09 -2.32 -13.25
N GLN A 63 -21.04 -2.89 -12.50
CA GLN A 63 -21.00 -2.97 -11.04
C GLN A 63 -19.81 -3.74 -10.48
N PHE A 64 -19.21 -4.63 -11.26
CA PHE A 64 -17.98 -5.32 -10.86
C PHE A 64 -16.77 -4.37 -10.84
N ALA A 65 -16.79 -3.28 -11.61
CA ALA A 65 -15.66 -2.35 -11.65
C ALA A 65 -15.48 -1.56 -10.34
N PRO A 66 -16.50 -0.92 -9.72
CA PRO A 66 -16.33 -0.25 -8.43
C PRO A 66 -15.81 -1.17 -7.32
N ILE A 67 -16.27 -2.43 -7.29
CA ILE A 67 -15.84 -3.42 -6.29
C ILE A 67 -14.37 -3.81 -6.50
N GLY A 68 -14.00 -4.13 -7.74
CA GLY A 68 -12.61 -4.45 -8.08
C GLY A 68 -11.69 -3.27 -7.79
N TRP A 69 -12.10 -2.06 -8.20
CA TRP A 69 -11.38 -0.83 -7.93
C TRP A 69 -11.20 -0.57 -6.44
N LEU A 70 -12.22 -0.78 -5.60
CA LEU A 70 -12.09 -0.61 -4.15
C LEU A 70 -11.05 -1.56 -3.55
N GLY A 71 -11.11 -2.84 -3.93
CA GLY A 71 -10.16 -3.85 -3.46
C GLY A 71 -8.72 -3.50 -3.86
N GLY A 72 -8.53 -3.11 -5.12
CA GLY A 72 -7.27 -2.60 -5.64
C GLY A 72 -6.79 -1.37 -4.87
N PHE A 73 -7.65 -0.38 -4.67
CA PHE A 73 -7.33 0.89 -4.02
C PHE A 73 -6.87 0.70 -2.57
N ILE A 74 -7.57 -0.11 -1.79
CA ILE A 74 -7.17 -0.43 -0.42
C ILE A 74 -5.84 -1.19 -0.40
N ALA A 75 -5.65 -2.15 -1.32
CA ALA A 75 -4.39 -2.89 -1.44
C ALA A 75 -3.22 -1.96 -1.82
N GLY A 76 -3.45 -1.05 -2.77
CA GLY A 76 -2.50 -0.03 -3.20
C GLY A 76 -2.11 0.90 -2.06
N LEU A 77 -3.09 1.47 -1.36
CA LEU A 77 -2.84 2.28 -0.17
C LEU A 77 -2.04 1.52 0.89
N LYS A 78 -2.43 0.26 1.19
CA LYS A 78 -1.79 -0.54 2.23
C LYS A 78 -0.33 -0.86 1.89
N MET A 79 -0.05 -1.29 0.66
CA MET A 79 1.30 -1.63 0.21
C MET A 79 2.22 -0.40 0.19
N SER A 80 1.74 0.76 -0.26
CA SER A 80 2.53 2.01 -0.22
C SER A 80 2.74 2.55 1.18
N PHE A 81 1.74 2.44 2.05
CA PHE A 81 1.84 2.99 3.39
C PHE A 81 2.89 2.23 4.21
N GLY A 82 2.97 0.91 4.06
CA GLY A 82 4.08 0.10 4.59
C GLY A 82 4.09 -0.09 6.11
N GLU A 83 3.14 0.46 6.85
CA GLU A 83 2.92 0.19 8.28
C GLU A 83 1.60 -0.54 8.51
N SER A 84 1.60 -1.43 9.50
CA SER A 84 0.38 -2.06 9.98
C SER A 84 -0.44 -1.06 10.81
N VAL A 85 -1.60 -0.65 10.30
CA VAL A 85 -2.50 0.31 10.96
C VAL A 85 -3.86 -0.29 11.27
N GLY A 86 -4.44 0.09 12.41
CA GLY A 86 -5.80 -0.29 12.79
C GLY A 86 -6.01 -1.80 12.93
N PRO A 87 -7.06 -2.39 12.32
CA PRO A 87 -7.30 -3.83 12.33
C PRO A 87 -6.13 -4.67 11.82
N TRP A 88 -5.35 -4.15 10.86
CA TRP A 88 -4.18 -4.84 10.33
C TRP A 88 -3.06 -4.97 11.35
N ARG A 89 -2.90 -3.99 12.25
CA ARG A 89 -1.95 -4.10 13.38
C ARG A 89 -2.36 -5.23 14.32
N LYS A 90 -3.65 -5.34 14.64
CA LYS A 90 -4.19 -6.41 15.50
C LYS A 90 -4.11 -7.79 14.85
N HIS A 91 -4.22 -7.87 13.52
CA HIS A 91 -4.00 -9.10 12.78
C HIS A 91 -2.52 -9.54 12.84
N ASP A 92 -1.59 -8.63 12.55
CA ASP A 92 -0.16 -8.93 12.53
C ASP A 92 0.41 -9.24 13.93
N GLU A 93 0.02 -8.43 14.92
CA GLU A 93 -0.68 -8.87 16.14
C GLU A 93 -0.61 -10.32 16.61
N VAL A 94 -1.74 -10.97 16.36
CA VAL A 94 -2.08 -12.33 16.74
C VAL A 94 -1.24 -13.35 15.97
N PHE A 95 -0.96 -13.10 14.70
CA PHE A 95 -0.33 -14.11 13.84
C PHE A 95 1.21 -14.06 13.87
N ASN A 96 1.83 -12.99 14.35
CA ASN A 96 3.29 -12.79 14.35
C ASN A 96 3.96 -13.00 12.97
N VAL A 97 3.20 -12.86 11.88
CA VAL A 97 3.65 -13.21 10.51
C VAL A 97 4.53 -12.11 9.91
N ASN A 98 4.37 -10.86 10.35
CA ASN A 98 4.95 -9.71 9.65
C ASN A 98 5.83 -8.81 10.54
N LYS A 99 6.98 -9.34 10.96
CA LYS A 99 7.96 -8.64 11.83
C LYS A 99 8.47 -7.32 11.22
N ALA A 100 8.63 -7.24 9.90
CA ALA A 100 9.12 -6.04 9.22
C ALA A 100 8.13 -4.87 9.30
N HIS A 101 6.83 -5.11 9.10
CA HIS A 101 5.81 -4.06 9.17
C HIS A 101 5.52 -3.62 10.61
N ARG A 102 5.67 -4.51 11.60
CA ARG A 102 5.66 -4.12 13.02
C ARG A 102 6.88 -3.29 13.38
N ALA A 103 8.09 -3.74 13.01
CA ALA A 103 9.30 -2.97 13.27
C ALA A 103 9.24 -1.57 12.65
N ALA A 104 8.66 -1.43 11.46
CA ALA A 104 8.42 -0.12 10.85
C ALA A 104 7.38 0.73 11.62
N ALA A 105 6.32 0.11 12.16
CA ALA A 105 5.30 0.79 12.95
C ALA A 105 5.76 1.17 14.38
N ASP A 106 6.61 0.33 14.99
CA ASP A 106 7.15 0.49 16.35
C ASP A 106 8.36 1.44 16.37
N ALA A 107 9.13 1.52 15.28
CA ALA A 107 10.26 2.45 15.18
C ALA A 107 9.84 3.93 15.15
N GLY A 108 8.57 4.27 14.90
CA GLY A 108 8.05 5.65 14.88
C GLY A 108 8.56 6.56 13.75
N ASP A 109 9.63 6.13 13.07
CA ASP A 109 10.41 6.89 12.09
C ASP A 109 9.85 6.78 10.65
N ALA A 110 8.84 5.93 10.43
CA ALA A 110 8.23 5.73 9.12
C ALA A 110 7.37 6.93 8.64
N GLU A 111 6.82 7.72 9.56
CA GLU A 111 6.21 9.02 9.26
C GLU A 111 7.26 10.01 8.70
N GLU A 112 8.44 10.08 9.32
CA GLU A 112 9.55 10.93 8.88
C GLU A 112 10.07 10.49 7.50
N ARG A 113 10.16 9.17 7.25
CA ARG A 113 10.49 8.62 5.92
C ARG A 113 9.47 9.01 4.85
N ARG A 114 8.17 9.03 5.18
CA ARG A 114 7.13 9.50 4.22
C ARG A 114 7.27 10.99 3.92
N ARG A 115 7.58 11.81 4.94
CA ARG A 115 7.86 13.24 4.75
C ARG A 115 9.11 13.45 3.88
N ALA A 116 10.17 12.68 4.11
CA ALA A 116 11.39 12.72 3.31
C ALA A 116 11.13 12.33 1.84
N ARG A 117 10.37 11.24 1.59
CA ARG A 117 9.95 10.83 0.23
C ARG A 117 9.15 11.91 -0.48
N ARG A 118 8.20 12.56 0.20
CA ARG A 118 7.43 13.68 -0.37
C ARG A 118 8.30 14.90 -0.71
N ASN A 119 9.31 15.17 0.11
CA ASN A 119 10.21 16.31 -0.09
C ASN A 119 11.29 16.04 -1.17
N GLY A 120 11.22 14.90 -1.87
CA GLY A 120 12.19 14.54 -2.92
C GLY A 120 13.58 14.21 -2.38
N ALA A 121 13.73 14.02 -1.06
CA ALA A 121 14.96 13.48 -0.51
C ALA A 121 15.05 12.03 -0.97
N ALA A 122 16.02 11.75 -1.84
CA ALA A 122 16.33 10.41 -2.31
C ALA A 122 16.32 9.46 -1.11
N ASP A 123 15.58 8.37 -1.25
CA ASP A 123 15.53 7.27 -0.31
C ASP A 123 16.97 6.99 0.18
N ARG A 124 17.29 7.43 1.40
CA ARG A 124 18.65 7.38 1.95
C ARG A 124 18.97 5.97 2.44
N GLN A 125 18.56 4.99 1.64
CA GLN A 125 18.86 3.58 1.73
C GLN A 125 19.29 3.09 0.35
N LEU A 126 20.28 3.78 -0.25
CA LEU A 126 21.36 2.99 -0.82
C LEU A 126 21.89 2.16 0.34
N ILE A 127 21.75 0.84 0.25
CA ILE A 127 22.43 -0.13 1.10
C ILE A 127 23.87 0.36 1.23
N SER A 128 24.20 1.01 2.35
CA SER A 128 25.59 1.19 2.71
C SER A 128 26.03 -0.21 3.09
N VAL A 129 26.65 -0.91 2.13
CA VAL A 129 27.61 -1.95 2.48
C VAL A 129 28.58 -1.23 3.41
N THR A 130 28.46 -1.49 4.70
CA THR A 130 29.55 -1.23 5.62
C THR A 130 30.74 -1.97 5.03
N ASP A 131 31.69 -1.23 4.47
CA ASP A 131 33.02 -1.77 4.19
C ASP A 131 33.61 -2.16 5.55
N ASP A 132 33.34 -3.41 5.97
CA ASP A 132 34.03 -4.10 7.06
C ASP A 132 35.47 -4.46 6.63
N SER A 133 36.19 -3.50 6.07
CA SER A 133 37.63 -3.61 5.77
C SER A 133 38.49 -2.85 6.78
N LYS A 134 37.98 -2.59 7.99
CA LYS A 134 38.78 -2.17 9.15
C LYS A 134 38.85 -3.27 10.19
N GLY A 135 39.69 -4.28 9.97
CA GLY A 135 39.95 -5.25 11.02
C GLY A 135 40.67 -6.54 10.64
N ALA A 136 41.79 -6.51 9.92
CA ALA A 136 42.70 -7.66 9.93
C ALA A 136 44.16 -7.23 9.71
N GLY A 137 44.98 -7.37 10.75
CA GLY A 137 46.44 -7.54 10.59
C GLY A 137 47.37 -6.44 11.11
N LYS A 138 47.32 -6.10 12.40
CA LYS A 138 48.57 -5.79 13.14
C LYS A 138 49.11 -7.10 13.73
N HIS A 139 50.44 -7.27 13.68
CA HIS A 139 51.27 -8.44 14.02
C HIS A 139 51.41 -9.44 12.84
N ALA A 140 52.60 -9.82 12.36
CA ALA A 140 53.84 -10.09 13.10
C ALA A 140 55.15 -9.84 12.30
N LYS A 141 56.14 -9.45 13.09
CA LYS A 141 57.61 -9.50 12.97
C LYS A 141 58.17 -10.67 12.12
N LYS A 142 59.09 -10.37 11.19
CA LYS A 142 60.45 -10.93 11.15
C LYS A 142 61.33 -10.14 10.19
#